data_AF-A0AAJ1AGD8-F1
#
_entry.id   AF-A0AAJ1AGD8-F1
#
_cell.length_a   1.000
_cell.length_b   1.000
_cell.length_c   1.000
_cell.angle_alpha   90.00
_cell.angle_beta   90.00
_cell.angle_gamma   90.00
#
_symmetry.space_group_name_H-M   'P 1'
#
loop_
_entity.id
_entity.type
_entity.pdbx_description
1 polymer ?
#
loop_
_entity_poly.entity_id
_entity_poly.type
_entity_poly.pdbx_seq_one_letter_code
_entity_poly.pdbx_strand_id
1 'polypeptide(L)'
;MEFDSPDAFLAHVLWTFHSYLDRLVLVGGFAVRLYALHPRAAPTACRMLRTFDADLAVANSRIPLASQSLAVLADAAGFQPDFRGDHVPPVMKFIAKGTHVGSRGVDQYTVEFLTPMTGAPIRRGGKAVVTSDIQAGVTAQNLRYLDLLLERPWHVSLATLPGISEEARTIEVAVPHPG
;
A
#
# COMPACT_ATOMS: atom_id res chain seq x y z
N MET A 1 -2.42 -5.22 17.92
CA MET A 1 -1.05 -5.01 17.37
C MET A 1 -0.77 -3.52 17.46
N GLU A 2 0.38 -3.15 18.00
CA GLU A 2 0.83 -1.76 18.12
C GLU A 2 2.19 -1.60 17.44
N PHE A 3 2.46 -0.43 16.88
CA PHE A 3 3.71 -0.11 16.19
C PHE A 3 4.37 1.07 16.87
N ASP A 4 5.58 0.86 17.37
CA ASP A 4 6.34 1.87 18.12
C ASP A 4 6.84 3.03 17.25
N SER A 5 6.84 2.86 15.92
CA SER A 5 7.24 3.89 14.97
C SER A 5 6.60 3.66 13.59
N PRO A 6 6.56 4.70 12.73
CA PRO A 6 6.15 4.55 11.34
C PRO A 6 7.07 3.61 10.55
N ASP A 7 8.35 3.52 10.92
CA ASP A 7 9.31 2.65 10.22
C ASP A 7 9.05 1.17 10.57
N ALA A 8 8.73 0.89 11.83
CA ALA A 8 8.29 -0.45 12.26
C ALA A 8 6.98 -0.87 11.56
N PHE A 9 6.02 0.04 11.43
CA PHE A 9 4.80 -0.23 10.67
C PHE A 9 5.11 -0.52 9.19
N LEU A 10 5.89 0.35 8.54
CA LEU A 10 6.25 0.16 7.14
C LEU A 10 6.99 -1.17 6.92
N ALA A 11 7.96 -1.49 7.78
CA ALA A 11 8.69 -2.74 7.72
C ALA A 11 7.77 -3.96 7.81
N HIS A 12 6.82 -3.93 8.74
CA HIS A 12 5.81 -4.99 8.90
C HIS A 12 4.93 -5.15 7.66
N VAL A 13 4.49 -4.05 7.05
CA VAL A 13 3.67 -4.07 5.82
C VAL A 13 4.47 -4.66 4.66
N LEU A 14 5.69 -4.19 4.42
CA LEU A 14 6.53 -4.67 3.32
C LEU A 14 6.89 -6.14 3.49
N TRP A 15 7.17 -6.58 4.72
CA TRP A 15 7.36 -7.99 5.02
C TRP A 15 6.08 -8.81 4.79
N THR A 16 4.92 -8.31 5.21
CA THR A 16 3.64 -9.01 5.03
C THR A 16 3.37 -9.32 3.56
N PHE A 17 3.63 -8.36 2.67
CA PHE A 17 3.34 -8.47 1.25
C PHE A 17 4.56 -8.75 0.37
N HIS A 18 5.68 -9.22 0.95
CA HIS A 18 6.96 -9.36 0.25
C HIS A 18 6.87 -10.19 -1.04
N SER A 19 6.04 -11.24 -1.04
CA SER A 19 5.82 -12.13 -2.18
C SER A 19 5.10 -11.47 -3.37
N TYR A 20 4.65 -10.23 -3.21
CA TYR A 20 3.93 -9.45 -4.22
C TYR A 20 4.62 -8.12 -4.56
N LEU A 21 5.77 -7.80 -3.95
CA LEU A 21 6.40 -6.49 -4.12
C LEU A 21 6.92 -6.24 -5.55
N ASP A 22 7.09 -7.27 -6.37
CA ASP A 22 7.36 -7.15 -7.81
C ASP A 22 6.16 -6.60 -8.61
N ARG A 23 4.96 -6.55 -7.98
CA ARG A 23 3.71 -6.04 -8.58
C ARG A 23 3.15 -4.81 -7.86
N LEU A 24 3.78 -4.40 -6.76
CA LEU A 24 3.31 -3.33 -5.90
C LEU A 24 4.27 -2.16 -5.97
N VAL A 25 3.72 -0.95 -6.11
CA VAL A 25 4.46 0.30 -5.94
C VAL A 25 3.97 0.97 -4.67
N LEU A 26 4.87 1.18 -3.71
CA LEU A 26 4.56 1.96 -2.52
C LEU A 26 4.45 3.43 -2.92
N VAL A 27 3.28 4.03 -2.74
CA VAL A 27 3.00 5.43 -3.05
C VAL A 27 2.68 6.23 -1.77
N GLY A 28 2.28 7.49 -1.94
CA GLY A 28 1.84 8.32 -0.81
C GLY A 28 2.97 8.69 0.15
N GLY A 29 2.61 8.92 1.41
CA GLY A 29 3.53 9.46 2.42
C GLY A 29 4.69 8.53 2.77
N PHE A 30 4.47 7.21 2.75
CA PHE A 30 5.52 6.24 3.10
C PHE A 30 6.58 6.11 2.00
N ALA A 31 6.24 6.33 0.73
CA ALA A 31 7.22 6.37 -0.36
C ALA A 31 8.32 7.42 -0.11
N VAL A 32 7.96 8.55 0.50
CA VAL A 32 8.91 9.63 0.84
C VAL A 32 10.02 9.15 1.78
N ARG A 33 9.72 8.21 2.68
CA ARG A 33 10.72 7.62 3.57
C ARG A 33 11.79 6.85 2.83
N LEU A 34 11.40 6.20 1.74
CA LEU A 34 12.27 5.30 0.99
C LEU A 34 13.11 6.04 -0.04
N TYR A 35 12.68 7.21 -0.52
CA TYR A 35 13.51 8.01 -1.43
C TYR A 35 14.88 8.32 -0.84
N ALA A 36 14.97 8.60 0.46
CA ALA A 36 16.25 8.90 1.12
C ALA A 36 17.24 7.72 1.10
N LEU A 37 16.77 6.48 0.86
CA LEU A 37 17.59 5.28 0.82
C LEU A 37 18.10 4.96 -0.60
N HIS A 38 17.54 5.61 -1.62
CA HIS A 38 17.95 5.33 -3.01
C HIS A 38 19.33 5.93 -3.32
N PRO A 39 20.24 5.22 -4.01
CA PRO A 39 21.60 5.71 -4.28
C PRO A 39 21.67 7.01 -5.10
N ARG A 40 20.62 7.32 -5.87
CA ARG A 40 20.51 8.55 -6.68
C ARG A 40 19.78 9.69 -5.96
N ALA A 41 19.42 9.51 -4.70
CA ALA A 41 18.67 10.52 -3.96
C ALA A 41 19.53 11.75 -3.67
N ALA A 42 18.95 12.93 -3.88
CA ALA A 42 19.56 14.16 -3.40
C ALA A 42 19.32 14.29 -1.87
N PRO A 43 20.32 14.74 -1.09
CA PRO A 43 20.12 15.05 0.31
C PRO A 43 18.97 16.05 0.48
N THR A 44 18.01 15.71 1.34
CA THR A 44 16.81 16.53 1.55
C THR A 44 16.82 17.10 2.97
N ALA A 45 16.68 18.43 3.09
CA ALA A 45 16.56 19.12 4.39
C ALA A 45 15.13 19.08 4.98
N CYS A 46 14.18 18.48 4.28
CA CYS A 46 12.79 18.43 4.70
C CYS A 46 12.57 17.36 5.77
N ARG A 47 11.97 17.76 6.90
CA ARG A 47 11.50 16.82 7.91
C ARG A 47 10.24 16.13 7.38
N MET A 48 10.27 14.80 7.34
CA MET A 48 9.11 14.03 6.91
C MET A 48 7.90 14.29 7.81
N LEU A 49 6.76 14.55 7.19
CA LEU A 49 5.47 14.58 7.89
C LEU A 49 5.11 13.16 8.30
N ARG A 50 4.50 13.02 9.48
CA ARG A 50 4.00 11.72 9.93
C ARG A 50 2.86 11.28 9.01
N THR A 51 2.91 10.03 8.55
CA THR A 51 1.83 9.37 7.82
C THR A 51 1.45 8.08 8.56
N PHE A 52 0.18 7.70 8.43
CA PHE A 52 -0.37 6.48 9.01
C PHE A 52 -0.89 5.51 7.95
N ASP A 53 -1.01 5.96 6.70
CA ASP A 53 -1.55 5.16 5.60
C ASP A 53 -0.41 4.65 4.72
N ALA A 54 -0.35 3.32 4.55
CA ALA A 54 0.50 2.63 3.59
C ALA A 54 -0.29 2.34 2.31
N ASP A 55 0.03 3.08 1.27
CA ASP A 55 -0.63 3.00 -0.03
C ASP A 55 0.16 2.10 -0.98
N LEU A 56 -0.41 0.94 -1.32
CA LEU A 56 0.20 0.00 -2.26
C LEU A 56 -0.55 0.06 -3.60
N ALA A 57 0.05 0.71 -4.58
CA ALA A 57 -0.51 0.83 -5.91
C ALA A 57 -0.18 -0.40 -6.76
N VAL A 58 -1.16 -0.85 -7.55
CA VAL A 58 -1.05 -1.97 -8.48
C VAL A 58 -1.44 -1.52 -9.88
N ALA A 59 -0.86 -2.15 -10.90
CA ALA A 59 -1.36 -1.98 -12.26
C ALA A 59 -2.83 -2.41 -12.35
N ASN A 60 -3.59 -1.83 -13.28
CA ASN A 60 -5.01 -2.13 -13.44
C ASN A 60 -5.26 -3.51 -14.06
N SER A 61 -5.00 -4.54 -13.26
CA SER A 61 -5.09 -5.96 -13.59
C SER A 61 -5.21 -6.76 -12.30
N ARG A 62 -5.78 -7.97 -12.37
CA ARG A 62 -5.76 -8.89 -11.24
C ARG A 62 -4.34 -9.33 -10.94
N ILE A 63 -4.01 -9.40 -9.66
CA ILE A 63 -2.74 -9.93 -9.20
C ILE A 63 -2.85 -11.46 -9.12
N PRO A 64 -2.04 -12.21 -9.90
CA PRO A 64 -2.00 -13.67 -9.80
C PRO A 64 -1.68 -14.12 -8.37
N LEU A 65 -2.19 -15.28 -7.97
CA LEU A 65 -1.84 -15.85 -6.66
C LEU A 65 -0.34 -16.20 -6.63
N ALA A 66 0.38 -15.75 -5.60
CA ALA A 66 1.71 -16.23 -5.26
C ALA A 66 1.61 -17.52 -4.42
N SER A 67 2.33 -17.62 -3.29
CA SER A 67 2.20 -18.75 -2.36
C SER A 67 0.90 -18.69 -1.52
N GLN A 68 0.50 -17.49 -1.08
CA GLN A 68 -0.71 -17.21 -0.31
C GLN A 68 -1.41 -15.97 -0.85
N SER A 69 -2.73 -15.85 -0.66
CA SER A 69 -3.45 -14.65 -1.09
C SER A 69 -3.12 -13.44 -0.22
N LEU A 70 -3.28 -12.23 -0.77
CA LEU A 70 -3.15 -10.96 -0.05
C LEU A 70 -3.99 -10.94 1.23
N ALA A 71 -5.23 -11.44 1.17
CA ALA A 71 -6.11 -11.51 2.35
C ALA A 71 -5.57 -12.47 3.42
N VAL A 72 -5.02 -13.63 3.03
CA VAL A 72 -4.43 -14.60 3.95
C VAL A 72 -3.15 -14.06 4.58
N LEU A 73 -2.29 -13.41 3.79
CA LEU A 73 -1.08 -12.75 4.30
C LEU A 73 -1.42 -11.65 5.29
N ALA A 74 -2.40 -10.80 4.97
CA ALA A 74 -2.86 -9.75 5.86
C ALA A 74 -3.40 -10.33 7.17
N ASP A 75 -4.26 -11.35 7.10
CA ASP A 75 -4.84 -12.00 8.28
C ASP A 75 -3.78 -12.64 9.19
N ALA A 76 -2.82 -13.36 8.60
CA ALA A 76 -1.70 -13.99 9.30
C ALA A 76 -0.76 -12.94 9.94
N ALA A 77 -0.59 -11.80 9.29
CA ALA A 77 0.17 -10.66 9.81
C ALA A 77 -0.62 -9.80 10.82
N GLY A 78 -1.79 -10.26 11.26
CA GLY A 78 -2.56 -9.59 12.30
C GLY A 78 -3.36 -8.38 11.83
N PHE A 79 -3.64 -8.27 10.52
CA PHE A 79 -4.56 -7.29 9.98
C PHE A 79 -5.97 -7.86 9.79
N GLN A 80 -6.97 -6.98 9.76
CA GLN A 80 -8.36 -7.28 9.42
C GLN A 80 -8.90 -6.23 8.44
N PRO A 81 -9.85 -6.59 7.56
CA PRO A 81 -10.48 -5.60 6.69
C PRO A 81 -11.36 -4.62 7.47
N ASP A 82 -11.28 -3.36 7.09
CA ASP A 82 -12.16 -2.25 7.48
C ASP A 82 -12.77 -1.66 6.21
N PHE A 83 -14.09 -1.80 6.08
CA PHE A 83 -14.84 -1.39 4.90
C PHE A 83 -15.42 0.01 5.12
N ARG A 84 -15.10 0.95 4.23
CA ARG A 84 -15.43 2.37 4.38
C ARG A 84 -16.29 2.87 3.22
N GLY A 85 -17.29 3.68 3.58
CA GLY A 85 -18.20 4.37 2.66
C GLY A 85 -19.31 3.47 2.07
N ASP A 86 -20.21 4.09 1.32
CA ASP A 86 -21.42 3.45 0.79
C ASP A 86 -21.25 2.93 -0.66
N HIS A 87 -20.00 2.84 -1.12
CA HIS A 87 -19.70 2.31 -2.45
C HIS A 87 -19.92 0.79 -2.50
N VAL A 88 -20.15 0.25 -3.70
CA VAL A 88 -20.38 -1.20 -3.88
C VAL A 88 -19.50 -1.72 -5.04
N PRO A 89 -18.38 -2.42 -4.74
CA PRO A 89 -17.90 -2.75 -3.40
C PRO A 89 -17.38 -1.52 -2.62
N PRO A 90 -17.43 -1.53 -1.27
CA PRO A 90 -16.91 -0.44 -0.43
C PRO A 90 -15.39 -0.33 -0.55
N VAL A 91 -14.82 0.82 -0.15
CA VAL A 91 -13.36 0.96 -0.04
C VAL A 91 -12.88 0.03 1.08
N MET A 92 -11.88 -0.78 0.79
CA MET A 92 -11.27 -1.69 1.76
C MET A 92 -9.93 -1.13 2.21
N LYS A 93 -9.77 -0.98 3.52
CA LYS A 93 -8.48 -0.81 4.16
C LYS A 93 -8.20 -2.01 5.06
N PHE A 94 -6.94 -2.31 5.31
CA PHE A 94 -6.53 -3.22 6.36
C PHE A 94 -6.11 -2.41 7.59
N ILE A 95 -6.60 -2.81 8.76
CA ILE A 95 -6.26 -2.25 10.06
C ILE A 95 -5.79 -3.35 11.00
N ALA A 96 -5.07 -3.01 12.06
CA ALA A 96 -4.67 -3.99 13.07
C ALA A 96 -5.89 -4.72 13.68
N LYS A 97 -5.75 -6.04 13.87
CA LYS A 97 -6.74 -6.84 14.61
C LYS A 97 -6.91 -6.31 16.03
N GLY A 98 -8.17 -6.25 16.47
CA GLY A 98 -8.55 -5.71 17.77
C GLY A 98 -8.77 -4.19 17.77
N THR A 99 -8.48 -3.48 16.68
CA THR A 99 -8.92 -2.08 16.54
C THR A 99 -10.40 -2.02 16.16
N HIS A 100 -11.12 -1.05 16.73
CA HIS A 100 -12.53 -0.82 16.41
C HIS A 100 -12.70 -0.40 14.94
N VAL A 101 -13.41 -1.24 14.18
CA VAL A 101 -13.83 -0.97 12.79
C VAL A 101 -14.72 0.27 12.77
N GLY A 102 -14.48 1.18 11.83
CA GLY A 102 -15.23 2.44 11.70
C GLY A 102 -14.82 3.57 12.65
N SER A 103 -13.92 3.34 13.62
CA SER A 103 -13.36 4.42 14.44
C SER A 103 -12.34 5.23 13.62
N ARG A 104 -12.59 6.53 13.42
CA ARG A 104 -11.66 7.45 12.74
C ARG A 104 -10.64 8.01 13.73
N GLY A 105 -9.68 7.20 14.15
CA GLY A 105 -8.52 7.68 14.89
C GLY A 105 -7.57 8.42 13.96
N VAL A 106 -7.12 9.62 14.35
CA VAL A 106 -6.16 10.43 13.56
C VAL A 106 -4.79 9.74 13.48
N ASP A 107 -4.51 8.82 14.41
CA ASP A 107 -3.24 8.10 14.55
C ASP A 107 -3.33 6.59 14.25
N GLN A 108 -4.36 6.16 13.50
CA GLN A 108 -4.55 4.74 13.18
C GLN A 108 -3.77 4.36 11.91
N TYR A 109 -2.84 3.41 12.04
CA TYR A 109 -2.16 2.85 10.88
C TYR A 109 -3.11 2.01 10.01
N THR A 110 -3.08 2.26 8.71
CA THR A 110 -3.87 1.51 7.73
C THR A 110 -3.03 1.11 6.52
N VAL A 111 -3.41 0.01 5.87
CA VAL A 111 -2.88 -0.38 4.56
C VAL A 111 -4.02 -0.35 3.55
N GLU A 112 -3.81 0.25 2.40
CA GLU A 112 -4.79 0.21 1.32
C GLU A 112 -4.15 -0.11 -0.02
N PHE A 113 -4.94 -0.73 -0.89
CA PHE A 113 -4.54 -1.00 -2.25
C PHE A 113 -5.17 0.02 -3.19
N LEU A 114 -4.38 0.52 -4.13
CA LEU A 114 -4.80 1.53 -5.10
C LEU A 114 -4.58 0.98 -6.52
N THR A 115 -5.45 1.35 -7.45
CA THR A 115 -5.29 0.97 -8.86
C THR A 115 -5.70 2.12 -9.79
N PRO A 116 -5.08 2.27 -10.97
CA PRO A 116 -5.49 3.29 -11.92
C PRO A 116 -6.96 3.14 -12.34
N MET A 117 -7.69 4.24 -12.31
CA MET A 117 -9.03 4.31 -12.84
C MET A 117 -8.99 4.47 -14.36
N THR A 118 -9.39 3.43 -15.10
CA THR A 118 -9.53 3.48 -16.56
C THR A 118 -10.99 3.68 -16.98
N GLY A 119 -11.20 4.52 -17.98
CA GLY A 119 -12.53 4.76 -18.55
C GLY A 119 -13.39 5.71 -17.70
N ALA A 120 -14.71 5.63 -17.88
CA ALA A 120 -15.65 6.53 -17.21
C ALA A 120 -15.79 6.17 -15.71
N PRO A 121 -15.81 7.17 -14.81
CA PRO A 121 -15.97 6.95 -13.36
C PRO A 121 -17.37 6.44 -12.98
N ILE A 122 -18.32 6.50 -13.92
CA ILE A 122 -19.72 6.13 -13.76
C ILE A 122 -20.07 5.12 -14.86
N ARG A 123 -20.62 3.96 -14.49
CA ARG A 123 -21.12 2.97 -15.44
C ARG A 123 -22.39 3.46 -16.12
N ARG A 124 -22.81 2.82 -17.23
CA ARG A 124 -24.05 3.14 -17.99
C ARG A 124 -25.37 3.06 -17.18
N GLY A 125 -25.33 2.76 -15.88
CA GLY A 125 -26.46 2.79 -14.95
C GLY A 125 -26.31 3.77 -13.78
N GLY A 126 -25.44 4.78 -13.88
CA GLY A 126 -25.28 5.82 -12.85
C GLY A 126 -24.42 5.41 -11.64
N LYS A 127 -24.02 4.14 -11.54
CA LYS A 127 -23.20 3.64 -10.43
C LYS A 127 -21.72 3.99 -10.60
N ALA A 128 -21.12 4.56 -9.56
CA ALA A 128 -19.70 4.89 -9.52
C ALA A 128 -18.81 3.64 -9.49
N VAL A 129 -17.67 3.68 -10.19
CA VAL A 129 -16.65 2.61 -10.22
C VAL A 129 -15.51 3.00 -9.28
N VAL A 130 -15.77 2.91 -7.97
CA VAL A 130 -14.81 3.38 -6.95
C VAL A 130 -13.76 2.35 -6.60
N THR A 131 -14.06 1.07 -6.75
CA THR A 131 -13.17 -0.02 -6.39
C THR A 131 -13.13 -1.09 -7.49
N SER A 132 -12.04 -1.86 -7.49
CA SER A 132 -11.83 -2.99 -8.39
C SER A 132 -11.29 -4.18 -7.59
N ASP A 133 -11.76 -5.38 -7.90
CA ASP A 133 -11.23 -6.62 -7.31
C ASP A 133 -9.83 -6.89 -7.87
N ILE A 134 -8.81 -6.87 -7.00
CA ILE A 134 -7.42 -7.17 -7.40
C ILE A 134 -7.04 -8.62 -7.09
N GLN A 135 -7.68 -9.21 -6.09
CA GLN A 135 -7.59 -10.63 -5.74
C GLN A 135 -8.84 -11.05 -4.95
N ALA A 136 -9.12 -12.34 -4.81
CA ALA A 136 -10.27 -12.81 -4.04
C ALA A 136 -10.23 -12.27 -2.59
N GLY A 137 -11.28 -11.53 -2.21
CA GLY A 137 -11.37 -10.92 -0.88
C GLY A 137 -10.55 -9.65 -0.69
N VAL A 138 -9.94 -9.08 -1.75
CA VAL A 138 -9.19 -7.82 -1.71
C VAL A 138 -9.57 -6.89 -2.86
N THR A 139 -10.00 -5.68 -2.51
CA THR A 139 -10.33 -4.63 -3.47
C THR A 139 -9.31 -3.50 -3.39
N ALA A 140 -8.98 -2.91 -4.54
CA ALA A 140 -8.25 -1.66 -4.62
C ALA A 140 -9.18 -0.48 -4.93
N GLN A 141 -8.86 0.70 -4.41
CA GLN A 141 -9.53 1.95 -4.77
C GLN A 141 -9.03 2.46 -6.13
N ASN A 142 -9.97 2.80 -7.01
CA ASN A 142 -9.69 3.37 -8.32
C ASN A 142 -9.37 4.86 -8.19
N LEU A 143 -8.16 5.28 -8.59
CA LEU A 143 -7.74 6.68 -8.57
C LEU A 143 -7.32 7.16 -9.96
N ARG A 144 -7.60 8.44 -10.25
CA ARG A 144 -7.12 9.09 -11.49
C ARG A 144 -5.62 9.31 -11.43
N TYR A 145 -4.97 9.21 -12.59
CA TYR A 145 -3.56 9.54 -12.80
C TYR A 145 -2.57 8.69 -11.99
N LEU A 146 -3.04 7.61 -11.35
CA LEU A 146 -2.17 6.70 -10.59
C LEU A 146 -1.17 5.98 -11.50
N ASP A 147 -1.52 5.80 -12.78
CA ASP A 147 -0.65 5.26 -13.83
C ASP A 147 0.65 6.04 -13.97
N LEU A 148 0.66 7.35 -13.74
CA LEU A 148 1.88 8.17 -13.75
C LEU A 148 2.87 7.73 -12.66
N LEU A 149 2.37 7.26 -11.52
CA LEU A 149 3.20 6.78 -10.40
C LEU A 149 3.75 5.37 -10.61
N LEU A 150 3.20 4.63 -11.59
CA LEU A 150 3.63 3.27 -11.95
C LEU A 150 4.62 3.27 -13.12
N GLU A 151 4.85 4.42 -13.76
CA GLU A 151 5.75 4.59 -14.88
C GLU A 151 7.22 4.53 -14.40
N ARG A 152 7.92 3.42 -14.71
CA ARG A 152 9.36 3.22 -14.46
C ARG A 152 9.78 3.50 -13.01
N PRO A 153 9.21 2.80 -12.02
CA PRO A 153 9.49 3.06 -10.61
C PRO A 153 10.98 2.87 -10.27
N TRP A 154 11.45 3.60 -9.26
CA TRP A 154 12.73 3.29 -8.62
C TRP A 154 12.57 2.08 -7.72
N HIS A 155 13.60 1.25 -7.67
CA HIS A 155 13.68 0.12 -6.76
C HIS A 155 14.60 0.49 -5.60
N VAL A 156 14.06 0.42 -4.39
CA VAL A 156 14.77 0.75 -3.16
C VAL A 156 14.98 -0.52 -2.36
N SER A 157 16.24 -0.83 -2.07
CA SER A 157 16.59 -1.91 -1.14
C SER A 157 16.18 -1.55 0.28
N LEU A 158 15.56 -2.49 0.98
CA LEU A 158 15.20 -2.35 2.38
C LEU A 158 16.36 -2.64 3.35
N ALA A 159 17.56 -2.96 2.83
CA ALA A 159 18.71 -3.34 3.64
C ALA A 159 19.08 -2.33 4.73
N THR A 160 18.82 -1.05 4.50
CA THR A 160 19.16 0.05 5.41
C THR A 160 17.97 0.60 6.18
N LEU A 161 16.76 0.06 6.00
CA LEU A 161 15.57 0.54 6.71
C LEU A 161 15.58 -0.03 8.15
N PRO A 162 15.51 0.82 9.19
CA PRO A 162 15.51 0.35 10.58
C PRO A 162 14.31 -0.56 10.88
N GLY A 163 14.54 -1.64 11.63
CA GLY A 163 13.49 -2.57 12.05
C GLY A 163 13.11 -3.64 11.00
N ILE A 164 13.75 -3.64 9.83
CA ILE A 164 13.65 -4.73 8.85
C ILE A 164 14.50 -5.92 9.31
N SER A 165 13.92 -7.13 9.28
CA SER A 165 14.64 -8.37 9.60
C SER A 165 15.74 -8.66 8.56
N GLU A 166 16.78 -9.40 8.92
CA GLU A 166 17.87 -9.72 7.98
C GLU A 166 17.35 -10.43 6.71
N GLU A 167 16.33 -11.28 6.86
CA GLU A 167 15.67 -11.96 5.75
C GLU A 167 15.01 -10.96 4.79
N ALA A 168 14.44 -9.90 5.34
CA ALA A 168 13.76 -8.85 4.60
C ALA A 168 14.70 -7.84 3.92
N ARG A 169 16.02 -7.88 4.22
CA ARG A 169 17.01 -6.97 3.61
C ARG A 169 17.30 -7.25 2.15
N THR A 170 17.00 -8.46 1.69
CA THR A 170 17.11 -8.85 0.27
C THR A 170 15.94 -8.34 -0.58
N ILE A 171 14.91 -7.79 0.06
CA ILE A 171 13.72 -7.29 -0.60
C ILE A 171 13.99 -5.88 -1.15
N GLU A 172 13.57 -5.69 -2.38
CA GLU A 172 13.42 -4.36 -2.98
C GLU A 172 11.93 -4.01 -3.07
N VAL A 173 11.63 -2.73 -2.87
CA VAL A 173 10.30 -2.18 -3.07
C VAL A 173 10.34 -1.12 -4.15
N ALA A 174 9.35 -1.14 -5.03
CA ALA A 174 9.16 -0.10 -6.01
C ALA A 174 8.54 1.15 -5.38
N VAL A 175 9.09 2.33 -5.69
CA VAL A 175 8.52 3.65 -5.39
C VAL A 175 8.43 4.47 -6.68
N PRO A 176 7.54 5.46 -6.79
CA PRO A 176 7.40 6.24 -8.01
C PRO A 176 8.71 6.88 -8.47
N HIS A 177 8.90 7.05 -9.78
CA HIS A 177 10.02 7.84 -10.27
C HIS A 177 9.76 9.33 -9.99
N PRO A 178 10.67 10.08 -9.34
CA PRO A 178 10.42 11.49 -9.01
C PRO A 178 10.48 12.44 -10.22
N GLY A 179 11.08 12.02 -11.34
CA GLY A 179 11.17 12.81 -12.59
C GLY A 179 12.30 12.34 -13.49
#